data_AF-A0A8H7XX28-F1
#
_entry.id   AF-A0A8H7XX28-F1
#
_cell.length_a   1.000
_cell.length_b   1.000
_cell.length_c   1.000
_cell.angle_alpha   90.00
_cell.angle_beta   90.00
_cell.angle_gamma   90.00
#
_symmetry.space_group_name_H-M   'P 1'
#
loop_
_entity.id
_entity.type
_entity.pdbx_description
1 polymer ?
#
loop_
_entity_poly.entity_id
_entity_poly.type
_entity_poly.pdbx_seq_one_letter_code
_entity_poly.pdbx_strand_id
1 'polypeptide(L)'
;MALLFVIGETGPNVSVDEFNDWYDNEHAPKRLTVPGFDTARRYKAVDAQTPTWLAIYDLASPSVPFDAPYKSLVPSDKDKSIIPRLEFFTRSVWELISEQPSSALTAAPAHLLIVTCLATGQKESDELNKWYETEHIPDILAVGCTRARRYKLVESVDLTKKTNPSPDEVHNYLAVYDFPNGDYINNPAFGASVRTPWALKALAPPVQMALRRFELHKDIQNPEDKYFHFPSILPSSTRSLLLPATRECREGWQWQGDGRIDAPVRVSCDEDEIKYGVNYWSAEIVDHAGTAAYAECLKCTSV
;
A
#
# COMPACT_ATOMS: atom_id res chain seq x y z
N MET A 1 -8.51 7.59 -4.52
CA MET A 1 -7.50 6.54 -4.30
C MET A 1 -7.09 5.95 -5.64
N ALA A 2 -5.82 5.64 -5.80
CA ALA A 2 -5.25 5.06 -7.01
C ALA A 2 -4.04 4.18 -6.66
N LEU A 3 -3.49 3.50 -7.67
CA LEU A 3 -2.30 2.67 -7.55
C LEU A 3 -1.24 3.14 -8.55
N LEU A 4 -0.02 3.37 -8.07
CA LEU A 4 1.15 3.32 -8.95
C LEU A 4 1.68 1.89 -8.93
N PHE A 5 1.64 1.24 -10.08
CA PHE A 5 2.07 -0.14 -10.27
C PHE A 5 3.32 -0.16 -11.15
N VAL A 6 4.43 -0.69 -10.64
CA VAL A 6 5.69 -0.73 -11.37
C VAL A 6 6.21 -2.15 -11.41
N ILE A 7 6.34 -2.72 -12.60
CA ILE A 7 6.81 -4.10 -12.80
C ILE A 7 8.10 -4.09 -13.61
N GLY A 8 9.07 -4.90 -13.18
CA GLY A 8 10.44 -4.85 -13.70
C GLY A 8 11.18 -6.19 -13.71
N GLU A 9 12.09 -6.31 -14.67
CA GLU A 9 13.03 -7.43 -14.82
C GLU A 9 14.44 -6.89 -14.95
N THR A 10 15.39 -7.47 -14.20
CA THR A 10 16.76 -6.96 -14.15
C THR A 10 17.52 -7.28 -15.43
N GLY A 11 17.28 -8.47 -16.00
CA GLY A 11 18.04 -9.00 -17.12
C GLY A 11 19.50 -9.29 -16.77
N PRO A 12 20.35 -9.50 -17.79
CA PRO A 12 21.76 -9.88 -17.59
C PRO A 12 22.67 -8.71 -17.21
N ASN A 13 22.23 -7.46 -17.40
CA ASN A 13 23.07 -6.26 -17.29
C ASN A 13 22.98 -5.55 -15.93
N VAL A 14 22.08 -5.99 -15.05
CA VAL A 14 21.88 -5.46 -13.71
C VAL A 14 21.77 -6.65 -12.76
N SER A 15 22.62 -6.69 -11.74
CA SER A 15 22.50 -7.76 -10.72
C SER A 15 21.26 -7.54 -9.85
N VAL A 16 20.71 -8.62 -9.30
CA VAL A 16 19.58 -8.53 -8.36
C VAL A 16 19.92 -7.67 -7.15
N ASP A 17 21.15 -7.76 -6.62
CA ASP A 17 21.60 -6.98 -5.48
C ASP A 17 21.70 -5.49 -5.81
N GLU A 18 22.26 -5.15 -6.97
CA GLU A 18 22.31 -3.76 -7.45
C GLU A 18 20.91 -3.18 -7.63
N PHE A 19 20.00 -3.94 -8.24
CA PHE A 19 18.62 -3.52 -8.45
C PHE A 19 17.89 -3.29 -7.12
N ASN A 20 18.02 -4.23 -6.17
CA ASN A 20 17.36 -4.13 -4.88
C ASN A 20 17.94 -3.02 -4.00
N ASP A 21 19.26 -2.83 -3.97
CA ASP A 21 19.87 -1.70 -3.25
C ASP A 21 19.34 -0.37 -3.78
N TRP A 22 19.37 -0.18 -5.10
CA TRP A 22 18.85 1.03 -5.72
C TRP A 22 17.37 1.23 -5.42
N TYR A 23 16.55 0.21 -5.60
CA TYR A 23 15.10 0.38 -5.45
C TYR A 23 14.72 0.66 -4.00
N ASP A 24 15.29 -0.11 -3.08
CA ASP A 24 14.86 -0.17 -1.68
C ASP A 24 15.41 0.99 -0.85
N ASN A 25 16.62 1.46 -1.18
CA ASN A 25 17.32 2.46 -0.37
C ASN A 25 17.32 3.84 -1.03
N GLU A 26 16.95 3.95 -2.29
CA GLU A 26 17.01 5.22 -3.02
C GLU A 26 15.77 5.52 -3.86
N HIS A 27 15.36 4.61 -4.75
CA HIS A 27 14.29 4.90 -5.70
C HIS A 27 12.94 5.07 -5.01
N ALA A 28 12.46 4.04 -4.30
CA ALA A 28 11.15 4.07 -3.64
C ALA A 28 11.08 5.05 -2.46
N PRO A 29 12.10 5.16 -1.57
CA PRO A 29 12.08 6.17 -0.50
C PRO A 29 11.89 7.60 -1.01
N LYS A 30 12.51 7.98 -2.15
CA LYS A 30 12.28 9.30 -2.77
C LYS A 30 10.85 9.54 -3.24
N ARG A 31 10.06 8.49 -3.52
CA ARG A 31 8.64 8.65 -3.89
C ARG A 31 7.78 8.90 -2.67
N LEU A 32 8.14 8.30 -1.52
CA LEU A 32 7.45 8.55 -0.25
C LEU A 32 7.58 10.01 0.24
N THR A 33 8.53 10.78 -0.27
CA THR A 33 8.62 12.22 0.04
C THR A 33 7.63 13.07 -0.77
N VAL A 34 6.90 12.47 -1.71
CA VAL A 34 5.94 13.18 -2.57
C VAL A 34 4.55 13.15 -1.92
N PRO A 35 3.91 14.31 -1.68
CA PRO A 35 2.55 14.36 -1.16
C PRO A 35 1.58 13.53 -2.01
N GLY A 36 0.82 12.66 -1.36
CA GLY A 36 -0.14 11.76 -2.01
C GLY A 36 0.40 10.37 -2.35
N PHE A 37 1.66 10.06 -2.02
CA PHE A 37 2.14 8.67 -1.89
C PHE A 37 1.91 8.20 -0.46
N ASP A 38 1.02 7.22 -0.29
CA ASP A 38 0.63 6.73 1.04
C ASP A 38 1.50 5.55 1.49
N THR A 39 1.91 4.69 0.55
CA THR A 39 2.73 3.50 0.84
C THR A 39 3.73 3.23 -0.27
N ALA A 40 4.76 2.44 0.03
CA ALA A 40 5.68 1.90 -0.98
C ALA A 40 6.04 0.45 -0.61
N ARG A 41 5.51 -0.51 -1.35
CA ARG A 41 5.70 -1.93 -1.08
C ARG A 41 6.33 -2.62 -2.27
N ARG A 42 7.30 -3.48 -2.02
CA ARG A 42 7.96 -4.28 -3.03
C ARG A 42 7.66 -5.75 -2.83
N TYR A 43 7.47 -6.44 -3.95
CA TYR A 43 7.16 -7.85 -3.99
C TYR A 43 8.03 -8.56 -5.03
N LYS A 44 8.26 -9.86 -4.79
CA LYS A 44 8.99 -10.76 -5.68
C LYS A 44 8.04 -11.82 -6.21
N ALA A 45 8.14 -12.12 -7.50
CA ALA A 45 7.34 -13.17 -8.12
C ALA A 45 7.67 -14.54 -7.54
N VAL A 46 6.64 -15.34 -7.31
CA VAL A 46 6.74 -16.73 -6.81
C VAL A 46 6.16 -17.75 -7.78
N ASP A 47 5.87 -17.31 -9.01
CA ASP A 47 5.29 -18.11 -10.08
C ASP A 47 6.29 -18.54 -11.15
N ALA A 48 7.58 -18.28 -10.94
CA ALA A 48 8.67 -18.55 -11.88
C ALA A 48 8.51 -17.86 -13.26
N GLN A 49 7.70 -16.80 -13.34
CA GLN A 49 7.51 -15.98 -14.54
C GLN A 49 8.27 -14.66 -14.41
N THR A 50 8.65 -14.08 -15.56
CA THR A 50 9.15 -12.70 -15.66
C THR A 50 8.01 -11.77 -16.11
N PRO A 51 8.05 -10.46 -15.77
CA PRO A 51 9.04 -9.80 -14.92
C PRO A 51 8.94 -10.23 -13.45
N THR A 52 10.08 -10.30 -12.76
CA THR A 52 10.22 -10.89 -11.42
C THR A 52 9.86 -9.92 -10.29
N TRP A 53 9.97 -8.61 -10.51
CA TRP A 53 9.86 -7.62 -9.45
C TRP A 53 8.65 -6.73 -9.63
N LEU A 54 7.96 -6.46 -8.53
CA LEU A 54 6.81 -5.56 -8.46
C LEU A 54 7.04 -4.52 -7.36
N ALA A 55 6.73 -3.27 -7.64
CA ALA A 55 6.54 -2.23 -6.65
C ALA A 55 5.13 -1.65 -6.79
N ILE A 56 4.44 -1.52 -5.66
CA ILE A 56 3.11 -0.94 -5.57
C ILE A 56 3.19 0.24 -4.61
N TYR A 57 2.60 1.35 -5.03
CA TYR A 57 2.38 2.52 -4.19
C TYR A 57 0.89 2.82 -4.15
N ASP A 58 0.31 2.83 -2.95
CA ASP A 58 -1.04 3.37 -2.76
C ASP A 58 -0.95 4.91 -2.90
N LEU A 59 -1.87 5.48 -3.67
CA LEU A 59 -1.92 6.91 -3.95
C LEU A 59 -3.25 7.52 -3.49
N ALA A 60 -3.19 8.77 -3.00
CA ALA A 60 -4.38 9.54 -2.65
C ALA A 60 -5.31 9.75 -3.88
N SER A 61 -4.73 9.99 -5.06
CA SER A 61 -5.44 10.28 -6.32
C SER A 61 -4.67 9.77 -7.54
N PRO A 62 -5.34 9.38 -8.65
CA PRO A 62 -4.66 9.03 -9.89
C PRO A 62 -3.91 10.22 -10.51
N SER A 63 -4.19 11.46 -10.10
CA SER A 63 -3.48 12.66 -10.58
C SER A 63 -2.06 12.81 -10.05
N VAL A 64 -1.75 12.23 -8.87
CA VAL A 64 -0.49 12.48 -8.13
C VAL A 64 0.75 12.31 -9.01
N PRO A 65 0.88 11.25 -9.85
CA PRO A 65 2.06 11.06 -10.68
C PRO A 65 2.17 12.03 -11.88
N PHE A 66 1.17 12.88 -12.08
CA PHE A 66 1.13 13.92 -13.12
C PHE A 66 1.28 15.33 -12.55
N ASP A 67 1.23 15.48 -11.23
CA ASP A 67 1.31 16.77 -10.56
C ASP A 67 2.77 17.24 -10.39
N ALA A 68 2.94 18.54 -10.17
CA ALA A 68 4.26 19.19 -10.11
C ALA A 68 5.20 18.58 -9.05
N PRO A 69 4.76 18.19 -7.83
CA PRO A 69 5.65 17.59 -6.84
C PRO A 69 6.31 16.30 -7.33
N TYR A 70 5.55 15.38 -7.93
CA TYR A 70 6.09 14.14 -8.49
C TYR A 70 7.01 14.40 -9.69
N LYS A 71 6.59 15.27 -10.61
CA LYS A 71 7.38 15.63 -11.80
C LYS A 71 8.70 16.35 -11.46
N SER A 72 8.77 16.98 -10.29
CA SER A 72 9.98 17.66 -9.81
C SER A 72 11.01 16.71 -9.20
N LEU A 73 10.71 15.42 -9.03
CA LEU A 73 11.70 14.43 -8.61
C LEU A 73 12.84 14.35 -9.63
N VAL A 74 14.02 14.80 -9.23
CA VAL A 74 15.22 14.72 -10.06
C VAL A 74 15.78 13.29 -10.04
N PRO A 75 15.93 12.62 -11.20
CA PRO A 75 16.58 11.31 -11.27
C PRO A 75 18.03 11.40 -10.78
N SER A 76 18.43 10.50 -9.90
CA SER A 76 19.84 10.40 -9.49
C SER A 76 20.74 9.78 -10.55
N ASP A 77 22.03 9.76 -10.25
CA ASP A 77 23.01 9.05 -11.07
C ASP A 77 22.76 7.54 -11.07
N LYS A 78 22.28 6.95 -9.95
CA LYS A 78 21.84 5.55 -9.93
C LYS A 78 20.60 5.32 -10.79
N ASP A 79 19.59 6.20 -10.72
CA ASP A 79 18.40 6.11 -11.58
C ASP A 79 18.80 6.11 -13.07
N LYS A 80 19.68 7.05 -13.46
CA LYS A 80 20.17 7.18 -14.84
C LYS A 80 21.04 6.02 -15.29
N SER A 81 21.76 5.36 -14.37
CA SER A 81 22.63 4.23 -14.66
C SER A 81 21.87 2.91 -14.77
N ILE A 82 20.92 2.65 -13.88
CA ILE A 82 20.26 1.34 -13.75
C ILE A 82 19.09 1.23 -14.72
N ILE A 83 18.19 2.21 -14.78
CA ILE A 83 16.95 2.12 -15.59
C ILE A 83 17.21 1.71 -17.04
N PRO A 84 18.19 2.30 -17.78
CA PRO A 84 18.44 1.93 -19.17
C PRO A 84 19.02 0.51 -19.36
N ARG A 85 19.58 -0.08 -18.30
CA ARG A 85 20.18 -1.43 -18.35
C ARG A 85 19.19 -2.53 -18.01
N LEU A 86 18.03 -2.20 -17.43
CA LEU A 86 16.98 -3.16 -17.13
C LEU A 86 16.45 -3.82 -18.41
N GLU A 87 16.11 -5.10 -18.31
CA GLU A 87 15.50 -5.82 -19.42
C GLU A 87 14.09 -5.30 -19.69
N PHE A 88 13.33 -5.07 -18.62
CA PHE A 88 11.95 -4.59 -18.68
C PHE A 88 11.66 -3.69 -17.48
N PHE A 89 10.98 -2.56 -17.70
CA PHE A 89 10.58 -1.68 -16.60
C PHE A 89 9.38 -0.81 -16.98
N THR A 90 8.18 -1.22 -16.58
CA THR A 90 6.94 -0.51 -16.88
C THR A 90 6.37 0.12 -15.62
N ARG A 91 5.93 1.38 -15.74
CA ARG A 91 5.18 2.12 -14.74
C ARG A 91 3.77 2.36 -15.27
N SER A 92 2.77 1.99 -14.48
CA SER A 92 1.36 2.21 -14.82
C SER A 92 0.61 2.87 -13.66
N VAL A 93 -0.35 3.72 -14.00
CA VAL A 93 -1.25 4.38 -13.04
C VAL A 93 -2.63 3.77 -13.19
N TRP A 94 -3.25 3.42 -12.07
CA TRP A 94 -4.54 2.75 -12.03
C TRP A 94 -5.51 3.46 -11.09
N GLU A 95 -6.72 3.73 -11.56
CA GLU A 95 -7.79 4.34 -10.78
C GLU A 95 -8.66 3.26 -10.14
N LEU A 96 -8.96 3.40 -8.85
CA LEU A 96 -9.76 2.43 -8.10
C LEU A 96 -11.22 2.43 -8.59
N ILE A 97 -11.74 1.25 -8.92
CA ILE A 97 -13.15 1.00 -9.23
C ILE A 97 -13.89 0.58 -7.94
N SER A 98 -13.35 -0.42 -7.23
CA SER A 98 -13.98 -1.00 -6.03
C SER A 98 -12.92 -1.62 -5.10
N GLU A 99 -13.25 -1.69 -3.81
CA GLU A 99 -12.46 -2.34 -2.77
C GLU A 99 -13.39 -3.07 -1.80
N GLN A 100 -13.10 -4.34 -1.49
CA GLN A 100 -13.90 -5.16 -0.58
C GLN A 100 -13.02 -6.11 0.26
N PRO A 101 -13.20 -6.17 1.59
CA PRO A 101 -13.81 -5.12 2.41
C PRO A 101 -12.99 -3.82 2.33
N SER A 102 -13.64 -2.68 2.54
CA SER A 102 -12.91 -1.41 2.69
C SER A 102 -12.06 -1.49 3.97
N SER A 103 -10.76 -1.28 3.84
CA SER A 103 -9.81 -1.35 4.95
C SER A 103 -8.84 -0.18 4.89
N ALA A 104 -8.49 0.34 6.07
CA ALA A 104 -7.35 1.24 6.18
C ALA A 104 -6.06 0.53 5.71
N LEU A 105 -5.11 1.32 5.21
CA LEU A 105 -3.81 0.86 4.71
C LEU A 105 -2.87 0.51 5.88
N THR A 106 -3.22 -0.48 6.71
CA THR A 106 -2.52 -0.71 7.99
C THR A 106 -1.38 -1.72 7.89
N ALA A 107 -1.55 -2.83 7.18
CA ALA A 107 -0.53 -3.87 7.06
C ALA A 107 -0.23 -4.22 5.60
N ALA A 108 1.05 -4.42 5.27
CA ALA A 108 1.45 -4.94 3.97
C ALA A 108 0.99 -6.42 3.84
N PRO A 109 0.23 -6.78 2.80
CA PRO A 109 -0.17 -8.17 2.59
C PRO A 109 1.06 -9.01 2.28
N ALA A 110 1.14 -10.21 2.87
CA ALA A 110 2.28 -11.10 2.69
C ALA A 110 2.32 -11.64 1.24
N HIS A 111 1.16 -11.92 0.65
CA HIS A 111 1.04 -12.42 -0.71
C HIS A 111 0.03 -11.62 -1.52
N LEU A 112 0.35 -11.42 -2.78
CA LEU A 112 -0.52 -10.82 -3.78
C LEU A 112 -0.82 -11.80 -4.91
N LEU A 113 -2.10 -11.89 -5.24
CA LEU A 113 -2.54 -12.40 -6.54
C LEU A 113 -2.94 -11.20 -7.40
N ILE A 114 -2.26 -11.06 -8.54
CA ILE A 114 -2.49 -10.00 -9.52
C ILE A 114 -3.15 -10.62 -10.74
N VAL A 115 -4.29 -10.07 -11.15
CA VAL A 115 -4.98 -10.45 -12.39
C VAL A 115 -5.14 -9.21 -13.25
N THR A 116 -4.61 -9.25 -14.47
CA THR A 116 -4.80 -8.17 -15.45
C THR A 116 -5.71 -8.67 -16.56
N CYS A 117 -6.67 -7.85 -16.97
CA CYS A 117 -7.59 -8.16 -18.08
C CYS A 117 -7.53 -7.06 -19.15
N LEU A 118 -7.62 -7.46 -20.41
CA LEU A 118 -7.87 -6.59 -21.55
C LEU A 118 -9.29 -6.86 -22.04
N ALA A 119 -10.16 -5.86 -21.93
CA ALA A 119 -11.51 -5.87 -22.49
C ALA A 119 -11.69 -4.63 -23.38
N THR A 120 -11.62 -4.81 -24.70
CA THR A 120 -11.60 -3.70 -25.67
C THR A 120 -12.98 -3.13 -26.00
N GLY A 121 -14.05 -3.93 -25.87
CA GLY A 121 -15.42 -3.48 -26.10
C GLY A 121 -16.17 -3.11 -24.82
N GLN A 122 -17.15 -2.21 -24.96
CA GLN A 122 -17.99 -1.76 -23.85
C GLN A 122 -18.80 -2.93 -23.26
N LYS A 123 -19.35 -3.79 -24.12
CA LYS A 123 -20.14 -4.95 -23.70
C LYS A 123 -19.29 -5.93 -22.87
N GLU A 124 -18.08 -6.22 -23.32
CA GLU A 124 -17.13 -7.10 -22.63
C GLU A 124 -16.71 -6.47 -21.30
N SER A 125 -16.44 -5.16 -21.27
CA SER A 125 -16.13 -4.42 -20.05
C SER A 125 -17.27 -4.47 -19.03
N ASP A 126 -18.51 -4.24 -19.46
CA ASP A 126 -19.68 -4.22 -18.59
C ASP A 126 -19.95 -5.61 -18.00
N GLU A 127 -19.88 -6.66 -18.84
CA GLU A 127 -20.02 -8.04 -18.41
C GLU A 127 -18.92 -8.44 -17.41
N LEU A 128 -17.67 -8.11 -17.72
CA LEU A 128 -16.51 -8.40 -16.86
C LEU A 128 -16.69 -7.72 -15.50
N ASN A 129 -16.94 -6.42 -15.47
CA ASN A 129 -17.10 -5.67 -14.22
C ASN A 129 -18.28 -6.17 -13.40
N LYS A 130 -19.41 -6.47 -14.04
CA LYS A 130 -20.58 -7.00 -13.33
C LYS A 130 -20.30 -8.37 -12.69
N TRP A 131 -19.62 -9.27 -13.41
CA TRP A 131 -19.21 -10.57 -12.88
C TRP A 131 -18.28 -10.42 -11.67
N TYR A 132 -17.27 -9.54 -11.77
CA TYR A 132 -16.36 -9.29 -10.66
C TYR A 132 -17.09 -8.86 -9.39
N GLU A 133 -17.98 -7.86 -9.47
CA GLU A 133 -18.65 -7.31 -8.30
C GLU A 133 -19.75 -8.23 -7.73
N THR A 134 -20.41 -9.03 -8.58
CA THR A 134 -21.59 -9.81 -8.18
C THR A 134 -21.24 -11.22 -7.71
N GLU A 135 -20.25 -11.86 -8.33
CA GLU A 135 -19.94 -13.29 -8.10
C GLU A 135 -18.49 -13.48 -7.66
N HIS A 136 -17.52 -12.99 -8.43
CA HIS A 136 -16.14 -13.39 -8.23
C HIS A 136 -15.50 -12.82 -6.96
N ILE A 137 -15.75 -11.55 -6.62
CA ILE A 137 -15.22 -10.94 -5.40
C ILE A 137 -15.78 -11.64 -4.15
N PRO A 138 -17.11 -11.86 -4.01
CA PRO A 138 -17.64 -12.68 -2.92
C PRO A 138 -16.98 -14.07 -2.82
N ASP A 139 -16.83 -14.76 -3.95
CA ASP A 139 -16.25 -16.10 -3.98
C ASP A 139 -14.77 -16.12 -3.56
N ILE A 140 -13.95 -15.18 -4.06
CA ILE A 140 -12.52 -15.14 -3.73
C ILE A 140 -12.27 -14.71 -2.27
N LEU A 141 -13.14 -13.86 -1.71
CA LEU A 141 -13.12 -13.55 -0.28
C LEU A 141 -13.41 -14.80 0.56
N ALA A 142 -14.39 -15.63 0.15
CA ALA A 142 -14.70 -16.89 0.81
C ALA A 142 -13.57 -17.94 0.73
N VAL A 143 -12.65 -17.83 -0.24
CA VAL A 143 -11.45 -18.66 -0.35
C VAL A 143 -10.38 -18.32 0.70
N GLY A 144 -10.45 -17.13 1.30
CA GLY A 144 -9.48 -16.62 2.28
C GLY A 144 -8.71 -15.38 1.81
N CYS A 145 -9.17 -14.72 0.73
CA CYS A 145 -8.67 -13.39 0.39
C CYS A 145 -9.11 -12.39 1.47
N THR A 146 -8.18 -11.57 1.96
CA THR A 146 -8.47 -10.58 3.01
C THR A 146 -8.94 -9.26 2.44
N ARG A 147 -8.56 -8.95 1.19
CA ARG A 147 -8.99 -7.74 0.49
C ARG A 147 -8.85 -7.90 -1.03
N ALA A 148 -9.93 -7.59 -1.74
CA ALA A 148 -9.98 -7.52 -3.20
C ALA A 148 -10.11 -6.06 -3.64
N ARG A 149 -9.28 -5.64 -4.61
CA ARG A 149 -9.31 -4.30 -5.18
C ARG A 149 -9.35 -4.37 -6.69
N ARG A 150 -10.21 -3.58 -7.31
CA ARG A 150 -10.39 -3.48 -8.77
C ARG A 150 -9.97 -2.11 -9.25
N TYR A 151 -9.30 -2.06 -10.38
CA TYR A 151 -8.82 -0.82 -10.96
C TYR A 151 -9.00 -0.76 -12.47
N LYS A 152 -9.10 0.46 -12.99
CA LYS A 152 -9.05 0.79 -14.41
C LYS A 152 -7.72 1.47 -14.75
N LEU A 153 -7.12 1.11 -15.87
CA LEU A 153 -5.88 1.73 -16.33
C LEU A 153 -6.10 3.21 -16.68
N VAL A 154 -5.21 4.06 -16.20
CA VAL A 154 -5.12 5.49 -16.57
C VAL A 154 -4.00 5.71 -17.58
N GLU A 155 -2.81 5.18 -17.28
CA GLU A 155 -1.61 5.32 -18.11
C GLU A 155 -0.71 4.11 -17.92
N SER A 156 0.01 3.69 -18.97
CA SER A 156 1.12 2.74 -18.88
C SER A 156 2.29 3.23 -19.72
N VAL A 157 3.50 3.22 -19.17
CA VAL A 157 4.73 3.70 -19.81
C VAL A 157 5.87 2.72 -19.57
N ASP A 158 6.57 2.33 -20.64
CA ASP A 158 7.85 1.64 -20.57
C ASP A 158 8.98 2.66 -20.35
N LEU A 159 9.61 2.57 -19.18
CA LEU A 159 10.69 3.45 -18.76
C LEU A 159 12.04 3.08 -19.37
N THR A 160 12.16 1.90 -19.99
CA THR A 160 13.37 1.46 -20.72
C THR A 160 13.41 1.96 -22.16
N LYS A 161 12.37 2.67 -22.61
CA LYS A 161 12.21 3.26 -23.95
C LYS A 161 12.16 2.22 -25.09
N LYS A 162 11.93 0.93 -24.80
CA LYS A 162 11.96 -0.12 -25.83
C LYS A 162 10.72 -0.05 -26.72
N THR A 163 9.53 0.23 -26.18
CA THR A 163 8.34 0.79 -26.86
C THR A 163 7.21 1.00 -25.85
N ASN A 164 6.33 1.99 -26.04
CA ASN A 164 5.07 2.04 -25.31
C ASN A 164 4.01 1.21 -26.05
N PRO A 165 3.38 0.21 -25.43
CA PRO A 165 2.30 -0.57 -26.06
C PRO A 165 1.08 0.31 -26.37
N SER A 166 0.34 -0.02 -27.44
CA SER A 166 -0.92 0.66 -27.79
C SER A 166 -1.96 0.47 -26.67
N PRO A 167 -2.87 1.43 -26.41
CA PRO A 167 -3.96 1.24 -25.45
C PRO A 167 -4.79 -0.04 -25.68
N ASP A 168 -4.90 -0.50 -26.93
CA ASP A 168 -5.60 -1.74 -27.29
C ASP A 168 -4.77 -3.01 -27.05
N GLU A 169 -3.50 -2.86 -26.67
CA GLU A 169 -2.55 -3.94 -26.36
C GLU A 169 -2.23 -4.01 -24.86
N VAL A 170 -2.63 -3.00 -24.07
CA VAL A 170 -2.41 -2.97 -22.62
C VAL A 170 -3.66 -3.44 -21.90
N HIS A 171 -3.50 -4.43 -21.03
CA HIS A 171 -4.55 -4.80 -20.07
C HIS A 171 -5.09 -3.56 -19.37
N ASN A 172 -6.39 -3.31 -19.51
CA ASN A 172 -7.05 -2.08 -19.08
C ASN A 172 -7.82 -2.22 -17.76
N TYR A 173 -7.89 -3.44 -17.21
CA TYR A 173 -8.37 -3.72 -15.86
C TYR A 173 -7.34 -4.49 -15.05
N LEU A 174 -7.28 -4.19 -13.76
CA LEU A 174 -6.43 -4.84 -12.77
C LEU A 174 -7.26 -5.25 -11.57
N ALA A 175 -7.12 -6.50 -11.13
CA ALA A 175 -7.55 -6.97 -9.83
C ALA A 175 -6.33 -7.30 -8.97
N VAL A 176 -6.32 -6.80 -7.74
CA VAL A 176 -5.30 -7.08 -6.72
C VAL A 176 -5.99 -7.75 -5.55
N TYR A 177 -5.53 -8.96 -5.23
CA TYR A 177 -6.03 -9.72 -4.10
C TYR A 177 -4.94 -9.91 -3.06
N ASP A 178 -5.26 -9.52 -1.85
CA ASP A 178 -4.40 -9.66 -0.69
C ASP A 178 -4.69 -11.02 -0.04
N PHE A 179 -3.63 -11.79 0.20
CA PHE A 179 -3.70 -13.07 0.90
C PHE A 179 -2.69 -13.10 2.06
N PRO A 180 -3.03 -13.77 3.17
CA PRO A 180 -2.14 -13.89 4.31
C PRO A 180 -0.98 -14.89 4.08
N ASN A 181 -1.13 -15.83 3.13
CA ASN A 181 -0.14 -16.84 2.76
C ASN A 181 -0.32 -17.26 1.29
N GLY A 182 0.57 -18.08 0.75
CA GLY A 182 0.51 -18.59 -0.62
C GLY A 182 -0.34 -19.84 -0.84
N ASP A 183 -0.92 -20.43 0.22
CA ASP A 183 -1.58 -21.75 0.15
C ASP A 183 -2.98 -21.72 -0.46
N TYR A 184 -3.53 -20.52 -0.70
CA TYR A 184 -4.85 -20.33 -1.34
C TYR A 184 -4.98 -21.07 -2.68
N ILE A 185 -3.87 -21.28 -3.41
CA ILE A 185 -3.88 -22.01 -4.69
C ILE A 185 -4.29 -23.48 -4.53
N ASN A 186 -4.04 -24.05 -3.35
CA ASN A 186 -4.31 -25.45 -3.04
C ASN A 186 -5.76 -25.63 -2.55
N ASN A 187 -6.46 -24.54 -2.27
CA ASN A 187 -7.87 -24.57 -1.90
C ASN A 187 -8.71 -24.91 -3.15
N PRO A 188 -9.46 -26.03 -3.19
CA PRO A 188 -10.31 -26.36 -4.33
C PRO A 188 -11.35 -25.28 -4.65
N ALA A 189 -11.79 -24.51 -3.64
CA ALA A 189 -12.70 -23.39 -3.81
C ALA A 189 -12.08 -22.26 -4.67
N PHE A 190 -10.76 -22.08 -4.63
CA PHE A 190 -10.07 -21.14 -5.52
C PHE A 190 -10.31 -21.50 -7.00
N GLY A 191 -10.06 -22.77 -7.36
CA GLY A 191 -10.31 -23.26 -8.72
C GLY A 191 -11.79 -23.18 -9.12
N ALA A 192 -12.71 -23.38 -8.18
CA ALA A 192 -14.16 -23.26 -8.42
C ALA A 192 -14.60 -21.81 -8.67
N SER A 193 -14.04 -20.83 -7.94
CA SER A 193 -14.39 -19.41 -8.03
C SER A 193 -14.14 -18.76 -9.40
N VAL A 194 -13.35 -19.41 -10.25
CA VAL A 194 -13.01 -18.95 -11.61
C VAL A 194 -13.53 -19.88 -12.71
N ARG A 195 -14.35 -20.88 -12.36
CA ARG A 195 -14.90 -21.88 -13.29
C ARG A 195 -16.42 -22.00 -13.21
N THR A 196 -17.10 -21.07 -12.57
CA THR A 196 -18.56 -20.95 -12.65
C THR A 196 -18.99 -20.71 -14.11
N PRO A 197 -20.24 -21.04 -14.49
CA PRO A 197 -20.73 -20.72 -15.83
C PRO A 197 -20.60 -19.23 -16.18
N TRP A 198 -20.74 -18.32 -15.21
CA TRP A 198 -20.58 -16.89 -15.44
C TRP A 198 -19.11 -16.49 -15.58
N ALA A 199 -18.21 -17.01 -14.75
CA ALA A 199 -16.77 -16.78 -14.89
C ALA A 199 -16.26 -17.18 -16.29
N LEU A 200 -16.66 -18.37 -16.75
CA LEU A 200 -16.29 -18.86 -18.09
C LEU A 200 -16.82 -17.95 -19.21
N LYS A 201 -18.02 -17.37 -19.04
CA LYS A 201 -18.60 -16.41 -19.99
C LYS A 201 -17.90 -15.06 -19.94
N ALA A 202 -17.65 -14.52 -18.74
CA ALA A 202 -17.08 -13.19 -18.53
C ALA A 202 -15.60 -13.10 -18.96
N LEU A 203 -14.87 -14.20 -18.84
CA LEU A 203 -13.46 -14.31 -19.24
C LEU A 203 -13.25 -14.91 -20.63
N ALA A 204 -14.33 -15.22 -21.35
CA ALA A 204 -14.24 -15.75 -22.71
C ALA A 204 -13.63 -14.72 -23.69
N PRO A 205 -12.98 -15.18 -24.78
CA PRO A 205 -12.55 -14.29 -25.85
C PRO A 205 -13.69 -13.36 -26.33
N PRO A 206 -13.40 -12.08 -26.63
CA PRO A 206 -12.07 -11.52 -26.87
C PRO A 206 -11.34 -11.00 -25.61
N VAL A 207 -11.87 -11.23 -24.40
CA VAL A 207 -11.17 -10.85 -23.16
C VAL A 207 -9.85 -11.62 -23.09
N GLN A 208 -8.75 -10.90 -22.86
CA GLN A 208 -7.45 -11.49 -22.56
C GLN A 208 -7.16 -11.33 -21.07
N MET A 209 -6.51 -12.32 -20.47
CA MET A 209 -6.21 -12.32 -19.05
C MET A 209 -4.81 -12.87 -18.80
N ALA A 210 -4.10 -12.24 -17.86
CA ALA A 210 -2.89 -12.76 -17.26
C ALA A 210 -3.00 -12.76 -15.74
N LEU A 211 -2.36 -13.74 -15.11
CA LEU A 211 -2.34 -13.91 -13.66
C LEU A 211 -0.89 -14.05 -13.19
N ARG A 212 -0.55 -13.31 -12.15
CA ARG A 212 0.78 -13.31 -11.53
C ARG A 212 0.67 -13.43 -10.01
N ARG A 213 1.64 -14.11 -9.39
CA ARG A 213 1.69 -14.28 -7.92
C ARG A 213 2.97 -13.70 -7.36
N PHE A 214 2.84 -12.92 -6.30
CA PHE A 214 3.96 -12.26 -5.66
C PHE A 214 3.93 -12.42 -4.14
N GLU A 215 5.10 -12.38 -3.52
CA GLU A 215 5.32 -12.38 -2.08
C GLU A 215 6.03 -11.09 -1.67
N LEU A 216 5.69 -10.56 -0.50
CA LEU A 216 6.25 -9.32 0.03
C LEU A 216 7.78 -9.47 0.19
N HIS A 217 8.51 -8.61 -0.51
CA HIS A 217 9.97 -8.47 -0.38
C HIS A 217 10.33 -7.41 0.65
N LYS A 218 9.65 -6.25 0.59
CA LYS A 218 9.92 -5.14 1.51
C LYS A 218 8.73 -4.19 1.63
N ASP A 219 8.37 -3.84 2.85
CA ASP A 219 7.46 -2.73 3.16
C ASP A 219 8.28 -1.49 3.54
N ILE A 220 8.40 -0.54 2.62
CA ILE A 220 9.31 0.60 2.74
C ILE A 220 8.58 1.68 3.55
N GLN A 221 9.12 1.97 4.73
CA GLN A 221 8.58 2.97 5.64
C GLN A 221 8.98 4.38 5.19
N ASN A 222 8.07 5.34 5.31
CA ASN A 222 8.43 6.75 5.14
C ASN A 222 9.36 7.16 6.29
N PRO A 223 10.53 7.76 6.03
CA PRO A 223 11.40 8.27 7.08
C PRO A 223 10.71 9.31 7.97
N GLU A 224 9.75 10.08 7.43
CA GLU A 224 8.99 11.06 8.21
C GLU A 224 7.91 10.43 9.09
N ASP A 225 7.40 9.22 8.78
CA ASP A 225 6.51 8.49 9.69
C ASP A 225 7.23 8.03 10.97
N LYS A 226 8.57 8.15 11.01
CA LYS A 226 9.36 7.95 12.22
C LYS A 226 9.38 9.19 13.13
N TYR A 227 9.00 10.36 12.62
CA TYR A 227 9.07 11.64 13.33
C TYR A 227 7.74 12.40 13.18
N PHE A 228 6.94 12.44 14.26
CA PHE A 228 5.72 13.25 14.29
C PHE A 228 6.06 14.74 14.04
N HIS A 229 5.58 15.31 12.93
CA HIS A 229 5.61 16.75 12.70
C HIS A 229 4.42 17.43 13.38
N PHE A 230 4.65 18.14 14.49
CA PHE A 230 3.64 19.04 15.05
C PHE A 230 3.49 20.28 14.14
N PRO A 231 2.27 20.70 13.75
CA PRO A 231 2.09 21.96 13.06
C PRO A 231 2.58 23.11 13.93
N SER A 232 3.43 23.96 13.36
CA SER A 232 4.20 24.98 14.06
C SER A 232 3.35 26.14 14.62
N ILE A 233 2.08 26.28 14.23
CA ILE A 233 1.21 27.36 14.71
C ILE A 233 -0.22 26.84 14.92
N LEU A 234 -0.66 26.78 16.17
CA LEU A 234 -2.08 26.67 16.53
C LEU A 234 -2.57 28.05 16.97
N PRO A 235 -3.77 28.50 16.54
CA PRO A 235 -4.40 29.70 17.07
C PRO A 235 -4.60 29.58 18.59
N SER A 236 -4.40 30.68 19.33
CA SER A 236 -4.35 30.75 20.79
C SER A 236 -5.67 30.50 21.52
N SER A 237 -6.64 29.81 20.91
CA SER A 237 -7.97 29.58 21.50
C SER A 237 -8.49 28.15 21.43
N THR A 238 -7.68 27.16 21.03
CA THR A 238 -8.11 25.75 21.01
C THR A 238 -7.63 25.02 22.27
N ARG A 239 -8.44 25.05 23.34
CA ARG A 239 -8.24 24.20 24.53
C ARG A 239 -8.88 22.82 24.32
N SER A 240 -8.32 22.05 23.39
CA SER A 240 -8.46 20.58 23.29
C SER A 240 -7.89 20.14 21.94
N LEU A 241 -6.73 19.48 21.96
CA LEU A 241 -6.29 18.70 20.81
C LEU A 241 -6.79 17.28 20.99
N LEU A 242 -7.70 16.86 20.11
CA LEU A 242 -7.90 15.44 19.82
C LEU A 242 -6.71 15.02 18.95
N LEU A 243 -5.71 14.37 19.56
CA LEU A 243 -4.69 13.67 18.79
C LEU A 243 -5.36 12.49 18.07
N PRO A 244 -5.13 12.28 16.76
CA PRO A 244 -5.60 11.07 16.11
C PRO A 244 -4.85 9.88 16.74
N ALA A 245 -5.62 9.01 17.37
CA ALA A 245 -5.17 7.80 18.01
C ALA A 245 -4.60 6.82 16.98
N THR A 246 -3.29 6.76 16.84
CA THR A 246 -2.59 5.65 16.19
C THR A 246 -1.31 5.29 16.94
N ARG A 247 -1.50 4.83 18.19
CA ARG A 247 -0.93 3.57 18.73
C ARG A 247 -1.52 3.34 20.12
N GLU A 248 -2.69 2.71 20.09
CA GLU A 248 -3.40 1.95 21.13
C GLU A 248 -3.22 2.38 22.59
N CYS A 249 -4.09 3.28 23.06
CA CYS A 249 -4.63 3.14 24.41
C CYS A 249 -5.38 1.80 24.49
N ARG A 250 -5.28 1.05 25.61
CA ARG A 250 -6.15 -0.11 25.85
C ARG A 250 -7.61 0.31 25.68
N GLU A 251 -8.47 -0.59 25.19
CA GLU A 251 -9.91 -0.32 25.04
C GLU A 251 -10.48 0.34 26.31
N GLY A 252 -11.09 1.52 26.15
CA GLY A 252 -11.74 2.28 27.24
C GLY A 252 -10.91 3.36 27.94
N TRP A 253 -9.69 3.67 27.48
CA TRP A 253 -8.82 4.70 28.08
C TRP A 253 -8.74 5.98 27.23
N GLN A 254 -8.67 7.15 27.89
CA GLN A 254 -8.54 8.46 27.24
C GLN A 254 -7.32 9.24 27.75
N TRP A 255 -6.67 9.96 26.84
CA TRP A 255 -5.47 10.77 27.11
C TRP A 255 -5.85 12.11 27.74
N GLN A 256 -5.19 12.51 28.82
CA GLN A 256 -5.27 13.86 29.38
C GLN A 256 -3.88 14.38 29.73
N GLY A 257 -3.51 15.55 29.21
CA GLY A 257 -2.25 16.18 29.55
C GLY A 257 -2.12 17.60 28.99
N ASP A 258 -1.35 18.40 29.70
CA ASP A 258 -1.06 19.80 29.46
C ASP A 258 0.43 19.98 29.10
N GLY A 259 0.75 19.95 27.80
CA GLY A 259 2.12 20.21 27.34
C GLY A 259 2.35 19.96 25.86
N ARG A 260 3.30 20.71 25.28
CA ARG A 260 3.84 20.56 23.92
C ARG A 260 5.24 19.95 24.05
N ILE A 261 5.57 18.91 23.29
CA ILE A 261 6.88 18.22 23.37
C ILE A 261 7.48 18.15 21.96
N ASP A 262 8.57 18.90 21.74
CA ASP A 262 9.20 19.06 20.42
C ASP A 262 10.52 18.26 20.28
N ALA A 263 10.66 17.09 20.94
CA ALA A 263 11.90 16.29 20.96
C ALA A 263 11.63 14.76 20.99
N PRO A 264 12.59 13.90 20.57
CA PRO A 264 12.44 12.45 20.64
C PRO A 264 12.35 11.95 22.09
N VAL A 265 11.34 11.13 22.38
CA VAL A 265 10.96 10.71 23.75
C VAL A 265 11.35 9.25 24.00
N ARG A 266 11.86 8.95 25.20
CA ARG A 266 11.83 7.59 25.78
C ARG A 266 10.61 7.46 26.68
N VAL A 267 9.83 6.40 26.49
CA VAL A 267 8.70 6.04 27.35
C VAL A 267 9.16 4.86 28.21
N SER A 268 9.23 5.04 29.53
CA SER A 268 9.29 3.94 30.49
C SER A 268 7.92 3.76 31.14
N CYS A 269 7.49 2.51 31.24
CA CYS A 269 6.20 2.12 31.78
C CYS A 269 6.41 1.45 33.14
N ASP A 270 5.78 1.96 34.19
CA ASP A 270 5.65 1.26 35.48
C ASP A 270 4.21 0.77 35.67
N GLU A 271 4.05 -0.44 36.23
CA GLU A 271 2.76 -1.12 36.33
C GLU A 271 1.78 -0.45 37.32
N ASP A 272 0.50 -0.51 36.93
CA ASP A 272 -0.73 -0.04 37.58
C ASP A 272 -0.63 0.44 39.04
N GLU A 273 -0.74 1.76 39.25
CA GLU A 273 -0.91 2.38 40.58
C GLU A 273 -2.40 2.72 40.81
N ILE A 274 -2.97 2.33 41.96
CA ILE A 274 -4.36 2.69 42.33
C ILE A 274 -4.31 3.93 43.23
N LYS A 275 -4.76 5.08 42.72
CA LYS A 275 -5.01 6.29 43.52
C LYS A 275 -6.51 6.56 43.56
N TYR A 276 -7.04 7.00 44.70
CA TYR A 276 -8.46 7.41 44.83
C TYR A 276 -9.52 6.46 44.23
N GLY A 277 -9.25 5.15 44.18
CA GLY A 277 -10.18 4.15 43.63
C GLY A 277 -10.22 4.05 42.09
N VAL A 278 -9.32 4.73 41.38
CA VAL A 278 -9.17 4.68 39.92
C VAL A 278 -7.80 4.08 39.59
N ASN A 279 -7.71 3.27 38.52
CA ASN A 279 -6.42 2.76 38.04
C ASN A 279 -5.75 3.86 37.20
N TYR A 280 -4.48 4.13 37.49
CA TYR A 280 -3.67 5.09 36.76
C TYR A 280 -2.62 4.39 35.93
N TRP A 281 -2.31 5.00 34.79
CA TRP A 281 -1.14 4.69 33.99
C TRP A 281 -0.32 5.97 33.86
N SER A 282 0.91 5.99 34.39
CA SER A 282 1.81 7.13 34.28
C SER A 282 2.92 6.82 33.28
N ALA A 283 3.17 7.76 32.37
CA ALA A 283 4.36 7.75 31.54
C ALA A 283 5.27 8.90 31.99
N GLU A 284 6.52 8.59 32.32
CA GLU A 284 7.55 9.60 32.52
C GLU A 284 8.18 9.92 31.16
N ILE A 285 8.12 11.18 30.76
CA ILE A 285 8.70 11.66 29.51
C ILE A 285 9.93 12.49 29.86
N VAL A 286 11.12 11.93 29.62
CA VAL A 286 12.39 12.61 29.91
C VAL A 286 13.04 13.09 28.60
N ASP A 287 13.32 14.38 28.50
CA ASP A 287 14.10 14.94 27.39
C ASP A 287 15.62 14.67 27.55
N HIS A 288 16.42 14.99 26.53
CA HIS A 288 17.89 14.83 26.59
C HIS A 288 18.59 15.74 27.62
N ALA A 289 17.90 16.75 28.16
CA ALA A 289 18.39 17.65 29.20
C ALA A 289 18.02 17.18 30.63
N GLY A 290 17.25 16.09 30.75
CA GLY A 290 16.78 15.57 32.04
C GLY A 290 15.51 16.26 32.56
N THR A 291 14.81 17.03 31.72
CA THR A 291 13.53 17.63 32.08
C THR A 291 12.43 16.57 31.95
N ALA A 292 11.76 16.26 33.06
CA ALA A 292 10.64 15.33 33.09
C ALA A 292 9.32 16.07 32.89
N ALA A 293 8.51 15.64 31.93
CA ALA A 293 7.09 15.95 31.86
C ALA A 293 6.30 14.71 32.30
N TYR A 294 5.32 14.91 33.18
CA TYR A 294 4.42 13.85 33.63
C TYR A 294 3.15 13.86 32.79
N ALA A 295 2.77 12.69 32.28
CA ALA A 295 1.48 12.48 31.63
C ALA A 295 0.73 11.32 32.29
N GLU A 296 -0.57 11.49 32.51
CA GLU A 296 -1.44 10.49 33.15
C GLU A 296 -2.53 10.03 32.18
N CYS A 297 -2.72 8.72 32.06
CA CYS A 297 -3.86 8.11 31.39
C CYS A 297 -4.89 7.68 32.45
N LEU A 298 -6.16 8.02 32.22
CA LEU A 298 -7.26 7.72 33.15
C LEU A 298 -8.18 6.64 32.56
N LYS A 299 -8.58 5.68 33.41
CA LYS A 299 -9.61 4.69 33.06
C LYS A 299 -10.99 5.35 33.19
N CYS A 300 -11.70 5.55 32.08
CA CYS A 300 -13.10 5.95 32.13
C CYS A 300 -13.93 4.78 32.68
N THR A 301 -14.36 4.84 33.94
CA THR A 301 -15.44 3.98 34.43
C THR A 301 -16.76 4.61 33.99
N SER A 302 -17.50 3.94 33.13
CA SER A 302 -18.87 4.33 32.75
C SER A 302 -19.73 4.48 34.01
N VAL A 303 -20.42 5.62 34.15
CA VAL A 303 -21.58 5.79 35.03
C VAL A 303 -22.83 5.46 34.24
#